data_AF-A0A124GTN7-F1
#
_entry.id   AF-A0A124GTN7-F1
#
_cell.length_a   1.000
_cell.length_b   1.000
_cell.length_c   1.000
_cell.angle_alpha   90.00
_cell.angle_beta   90.00
_cell.angle_gamma   90.00
#
_symmetry.space_group_name_H-M   'P 1'
#
loop_
_entity.id
_entity.type
_entity.pdbx_description
1 polymer ?
#
loop_
_entity_poly.entity_id
_entity_poly.type
_entity_poly.pdbx_seq_one_letter_code
_entity_poly.pdbx_strand_id
1 'polypeptide(L)'
;MGFNNWARFECDLNETFFTETAQAMLKGGLLDVGYGFLTLDDRWMLHDRVEDGSLEWDTDKFPHGIPWLANYMKRNGLHFGTYQEAGPRTRADAVTTTVSLARLGLSPQSGCNYDARNLVTDEVLTIDSAIEIQLDSHVAKVYRIALPKSCTKTTSTGMVFNTPSGLCMTASTVSVIFEKCSASDFQFWHVAATGEATKLKMSPLSDASVCLAAGDEDSLAKWQGGTGITWDHKYRVICAALLGDS
;
A
#
# COMPACT_ATOMS: atom_id res chain seq x y z
N MET A 1 24.26 -13.47 -2.67
CA MET A 1 23.42 -14.24 -1.71
C MET A 1 23.94 -13.98 -0.31
N GLY A 2 23.16 -14.24 0.74
CA GLY A 2 23.57 -13.85 2.08
C GLY A 2 22.60 -14.22 3.18
N PHE A 3 22.81 -13.59 4.33
CA PHE A 3 22.02 -13.71 5.54
C PHE A 3 21.34 -12.36 5.87
N ASN A 4 20.13 -12.43 6.41
CA ASN A 4 19.40 -11.32 7.01
C ASN A 4 18.74 -11.84 8.31
N ASN A 5 18.80 -11.07 9.39
CA ASN A 5 18.33 -11.52 10.71
C ASN A 5 16.80 -11.51 10.86
N TRP A 6 16.07 -10.68 10.11
CA TRP A 6 14.67 -10.35 10.40
C TRP A 6 13.74 -11.55 10.46
N ALA A 7 13.83 -12.43 9.46
CA ALA A 7 12.91 -13.56 9.30
C ALA A 7 12.91 -14.55 10.48
N ARG A 8 13.93 -14.52 11.34
CA ARG A 8 14.05 -15.46 12.46
C ARG A 8 14.29 -14.79 13.81
N PHE A 9 15.07 -13.73 13.85
CA PHE A 9 15.58 -13.15 15.09
C PHE A 9 14.96 -11.80 15.41
N GLU A 10 14.35 -11.13 14.43
CA GLU A 10 13.68 -9.84 14.60
C GLU A 10 14.53 -8.86 15.45
N CYS A 11 14.11 -8.62 16.69
CA CYS A 11 14.69 -7.66 17.62
C CYS A 11 15.83 -8.25 18.49
N ASP A 12 15.95 -9.58 18.55
CA ASP A 12 16.91 -10.31 19.37
C ASP A 12 18.26 -10.38 18.64
N LEU A 13 18.96 -9.24 18.68
CA LEU A 13 20.21 -9.04 17.97
C LEU A 13 21.16 -8.16 18.77
N ASN A 14 22.45 -8.37 18.55
CA ASN A 14 23.54 -7.53 19.04
C ASN A 14 24.79 -7.73 18.18
N GLU A 15 25.84 -6.97 18.44
CA GLU A 15 27.11 -7.07 17.72
C GLU A 15 27.70 -8.50 17.74
N THR A 16 27.65 -9.18 18.89
CA THR A 16 28.14 -10.55 19.04
C THR A 16 27.42 -11.50 18.09
N PHE A 17 26.09 -11.45 18.04
CA PHE A 17 25.28 -12.26 17.13
C PHE A 17 25.74 -12.13 15.67
N PHE A 18 26.02 -10.90 15.22
CA PHE A 18 26.49 -10.63 13.86
C PHE A 18 27.91 -11.18 13.62
N THR A 19 28.82 -10.98 14.56
CA THR A 19 30.19 -11.52 14.43
C THR A 19 30.23 -13.04 14.46
N GLU A 20 29.43 -13.69 15.30
CA GLU A 20 29.29 -15.15 15.35
C GLU A 20 28.65 -15.70 14.08
N THR A 21 27.62 -15.04 13.55
CA THR A 21 27.00 -15.42 12.28
C THR A 21 28.01 -15.34 11.13
N ALA A 22 28.81 -14.27 11.06
CA ALA A 22 29.88 -14.15 10.08
C ALA A 22 30.90 -15.30 10.18
N GLN A 23 31.35 -15.63 11.39
CA GLN A 23 32.28 -16.75 11.61
C GLN A 23 31.65 -18.10 11.23
N ALA A 24 30.37 -18.30 11.51
CA ALA A 24 29.65 -19.50 11.11
C ALA A 24 29.54 -19.63 9.59
N MET A 25 29.28 -18.53 8.88
CA MET A 25 29.25 -18.50 7.41
C MET A 25 30.61 -18.87 6.80
N LEU A 26 31.70 -18.33 7.36
CA LEU A 26 33.07 -18.65 6.91
C LEU A 26 33.43 -20.11 7.17
N LYS A 27 33.23 -20.58 8.41
CA LYS A 27 33.54 -21.96 8.80
C LYS A 27 32.70 -22.99 8.04
N GLY A 28 31.47 -22.63 7.70
CA GLY A 28 30.56 -23.45 6.90
C GLY A 28 30.86 -23.44 5.40
N GLY A 29 31.83 -22.66 4.93
CA GLY A 29 32.14 -22.53 3.50
C GLY A 29 31.08 -21.78 2.69
N LEU A 30 30.16 -21.05 3.35
CA LEU A 30 29.08 -20.33 2.68
C LEU A 30 29.62 -19.19 1.79
N LEU A 31 30.69 -18.54 2.23
CA LEU A 31 31.37 -17.52 1.43
C LEU A 31 31.92 -18.10 0.12
N ASP A 32 32.54 -19.28 0.18
CA ASP A 32 33.17 -19.96 -0.97
C ASP A 32 32.13 -20.35 -2.04
N VAL A 33 30.87 -20.51 -1.66
CA VAL A 33 29.75 -20.80 -2.56
C VAL A 33 28.86 -19.59 -2.86
N GLY A 34 29.35 -18.37 -2.57
CA GLY A 34 28.74 -17.12 -3.04
C GLY A 34 27.77 -16.44 -2.06
N TYR A 35 27.67 -16.90 -0.81
CA TYR A 35 26.94 -16.22 0.26
C TYR A 35 27.86 -15.23 0.97
N GLY A 36 28.07 -14.08 0.34
CA GLY A 36 28.95 -13.04 0.85
C GLY A 36 28.27 -11.89 1.58
N PHE A 37 26.94 -11.78 1.54
CA PHE A 37 26.22 -10.66 2.17
C PHE A 37 25.73 -11.01 3.57
N LEU A 38 25.90 -10.08 4.50
CA LEU A 38 25.30 -10.14 5.82
C LEU A 38 24.62 -8.79 6.08
N THR A 39 23.28 -8.82 6.07
CA THR A 39 22.44 -7.64 6.19
C THR A 39 21.87 -7.52 7.59
N LEU A 40 22.17 -6.40 8.25
CA LEU A 40 21.54 -5.97 9.50
C LEU A 40 20.20 -5.31 9.19
N ASP A 41 19.12 -5.96 9.59
CA ASP A 41 17.76 -5.43 9.45
C ASP A 41 17.41 -4.45 10.59
N ASP A 42 16.14 -4.08 10.73
CA ASP A 42 15.65 -3.12 11.73
C ASP A 42 16.10 -3.47 13.18
N ARG A 43 15.97 -2.51 14.10
CA ARG A 43 16.36 -2.57 15.53
C ARG A 43 17.84 -2.40 15.87
N TRP A 44 18.63 -1.88 14.94
CA TRP A 44 20.02 -1.48 15.17
C TRP A 44 20.20 -0.04 15.68
N MET A 45 19.22 0.82 15.40
CA MET A 45 19.23 2.24 15.71
C MET A 45 18.39 2.56 16.94
N LEU A 46 18.69 3.70 17.58
CA LEU A 46 17.83 4.29 18.60
C LEU A 46 16.45 4.63 18.01
N HIS A 47 15.45 4.73 18.90
CA HIS A 47 14.08 5.04 18.48
C HIS A 47 13.97 6.44 17.87
N ASP A 48 14.65 7.40 18.48
CA ASP A 48 14.64 8.80 18.07
C ASP A 48 15.95 9.17 17.38
N ARG A 49 15.86 10.11 16.43
CA ARG A 49 17.03 10.76 15.84
C ARG A 49 17.72 11.60 16.91
N VAL A 50 19.04 11.74 16.78
CA VAL A 50 19.79 12.73 17.56
C VAL A 50 19.45 14.15 17.10
N GLU A 51 19.85 15.16 17.88
CA GLU A 51 19.44 16.56 17.72
C GLU A 51 19.70 17.14 16.31
N ASP A 52 20.74 16.66 15.62
CA ASP A 52 21.09 17.09 14.26
C ASP A 52 20.28 16.38 13.15
N GLY A 53 19.36 15.48 13.53
CA GLY A 53 18.53 14.69 12.62
C GLY A 53 19.19 13.38 12.12
N SER A 54 20.41 13.07 12.55
CA SER A 54 21.10 11.83 12.19
C SER A 54 20.50 10.61 12.90
N LEU A 55 20.73 9.44 12.30
CA LEU A 55 20.44 8.16 12.95
C LEU A 55 21.63 7.76 13.82
N GLU A 56 21.36 7.33 15.04
CA GLU A 56 22.35 6.85 15.99
C GLU A 56 22.10 5.36 16.27
N TRP A 57 23.16 4.56 16.42
CA TRP A 57 23.01 3.15 16.76
C TRP A 57 22.72 2.95 18.25
N ASP A 58 22.07 1.84 18.58
CA ASP A 58 21.91 1.40 19.96
C ASP A 58 23.27 0.91 20.50
N THR A 59 23.90 1.70 21.36
CA THR A 59 25.22 1.40 21.93
C THR A 59 25.23 0.20 22.88
N ASP A 60 24.08 -0.16 23.45
CA ASP A 60 23.97 -1.34 24.31
C ASP A 60 24.02 -2.63 23.47
N LYS A 61 23.45 -2.58 22.26
CA LYS A 61 23.52 -3.68 21.29
C LYS A 61 24.82 -3.68 20.49
N PHE A 62 25.34 -2.50 20.14
CA PHE A 62 26.49 -2.30 19.26
C PHE A 62 27.54 -1.40 19.93
N PRO A 63 28.26 -1.92 20.95
CA PRO A 63 29.19 -1.13 21.75
C PRO A 63 30.37 -0.57 20.95
N HIS A 64 30.80 -1.23 19.87
CA HIS A 64 31.84 -0.69 18.99
C HIS A 64 31.28 0.10 17.79
N GLY A 65 29.96 0.14 17.65
CA GLY A 65 29.23 0.85 16.60
C GLY A 65 29.17 0.15 15.25
N ILE A 66 28.21 0.57 14.42
CA ILE A 66 27.96 0.00 13.09
C ILE A 66 29.16 0.17 12.13
N PRO A 67 29.91 1.28 12.13
CA PRO A 67 31.12 1.39 11.30
C PRO A 67 32.18 0.33 11.66
N TRP A 68 32.31 -0.03 12.93
CA TRP A 68 33.22 -1.10 13.34
C TRP A 68 32.75 -2.45 12.82
N LEU A 69 31.45 -2.75 12.94
CA LEU A 69 30.87 -4.00 12.46
C LEU A 69 31.00 -4.16 10.95
N ALA A 70 30.72 -3.09 10.18
CA ALA A 70 30.92 -3.08 8.74
C ALA A 70 32.38 -3.35 8.35
N ASN A 71 33.33 -2.76 9.08
CA ASN A 71 34.76 -3.02 8.89
C ASN A 71 35.14 -4.46 9.29
N TYR A 72 34.54 -5.02 10.34
CA TYR A 72 34.73 -6.41 10.72
C TYR A 72 34.30 -7.34 9.59
N MET A 73 33.12 -7.15 9.01
CA MET A 73 32.64 -7.94 7.87
C MET A 73 33.58 -7.83 6.67
N LYS A 74 33.97 -6.61 6.31
CA LYS A 74 34.87 -6.34 5.18
C LYS A 74 36.23 -7.03 5.35
N ARG A 75 36.81 -7.00 6.55
CA ARG A 75 38.10 -7.70 6.84
C ARG A 75 38.01 -9.21 6.71
N ASN A 76 36.82 -9.78 6.88
CA ASN A 76 36.55 -11.20 6.73
C ASN A 76 36.07 -11.57 5.31
N GLY A 77 36.15 -10.66 4.34
CA GLY A 77 35.72 -10.92 2.96
C GLY A 77 34.20 -10.92 2.75
N LEU A 78 33.42 -10.47 3.73
CA LEU A 78 31.97 -10.33 3.65
C LEU A 78 31.56 -8.90 3.29
N HIS A 79 30.39 -8.77 2.66
CA HIS A 79 29.70 -7.53 2.39
C HIS A 79 28.69 -7.24 3.50
N PHE A 80 28.69 -6.01 4.01
CA PHE A 80 27.73 -5.57 5.02
C PHE A 80 26.58 -4.80 4.36
N GLY A 81 25.35 -5.16 4.71
CA GLY A 81 24.14 -4.41 4.39
C GLY A 81 23.49 -3.87 5.66
N THR A 82 22.77 -2.75 5.55
CA THR A 82 21.95 -2.21 6.64
C THR A 82 20.56 -1.84 6.12
N TYR A 83 19.58 -1.83 7.02
CA TYR A 83 18.21 -1.44 6.75
C TYR A 83 17.94 0.01 7.16
N GLN A 84 17.16 0.71 6.33
CA GLN A 84 16.50 1.97 6.64
C GLN A 84 15.13 2.04 5.97
N GLU A 85 14.24 2.89 6.52
CA GLU A 85 12.92 3.16 5.96
C GLU A 85 12.82 4.60 5.43
N ALA A 86 12.11 4.79 4.31
CA ALA A 86 11.80 6.10 3.74
C ALA A 86 10.58 6.75 4.44
N GLY A 87 10.66 6.84 5.77
CA GLY A 87 9.60 7.35 6.64
C GLY A 87 10.19 7.98 7.91
N PRO A 88 9.37 8.69 8.72
CA PRO A 88 9.85 9.32 9.95
C PRO A 88 10.31 8.32 11.02
N ARG A 89 9.88 7.05 10.91
CA ARG A 89 10.24 5.94 11.79
C ARG A 89 10.45 4.67 10.96
N THR A 90 11.29 3.74 11.40
CA THR A 90 11.40 2.38 10.84
C THR A 90 10.28 1.43 11.27
N ARG A 91 9.40 1.92 12.14
CA ARG A 91 8.17 1.27 12.55
C ARG A 91 7.07 2.33 12.67
N ALA A 92 6.01 2.18 11.89
CA ALA A 92 4.78 2.93 12.10
C ALA A 92 4.00 2.29 13.27
N ASP A 93 3.33 3.11 14.08
CA ASP A 93 2.29 2.59 14.97
C ASP A 93 1.21 1.92 14.12
N ALA A 94 0.49 0.95 14.68
CA ALA A 94 -0.61 0.33 13.97
C ALA A 94 -1.59 1.42 13.50
N VAL A 95 -1.83 1.51 12.20
CA VAL A 95 -2.75 2.47 11.62
C VAL A 95 -4.07 1.78 11.38
N THR A 96 -5.14 2.34 11.94
CA THR A 96 -6.50 1.94 11.57
C THR A 96 -6.99 2.79 10.41
N THR A 97 -7.50 2.13 9.38
CA THR A 97 -8.18 2.76 8.26
C THR A 97 -9.50 2.03 7.99
N THR A 98 -10.43 2.71 7.33
CA THR A 98 -11.71 2.13 6.94
C THR A 98 -11.85 2.18 5.43
N VAL A 99 -12.35 1.08 4.85
CA VAL A 99 -12.68 1.00 3.43
C VAL A 99 -14.20 0.82 3.30
N SER A 100 -14.88 1.85 2.84
CA SER A 100 -16.34 1.84 2.69
C SER A 100 -16.79 0.87 1.58
N LEU A 101 -18.03 0.39 1.65
CA LEU A 101 -18.63 -0.38 0.56
C LEU A 101 -18.54 0.36 -0.78
N ALA A 102 -18.77 1.67 -0.79
CA ALA A 102 -18.67 2.48 -2.00
C ALA A 102 -17.27 2.39 -2.62
N ARG A 103 -16.20 2.49 -1.82
CA ARG A 103 -14.82 2.30 -2.29
C ARG A 103 -14.57 0.90 -2.85
N LEU A 104 -15.21 -0.12 -2.28
CA LEU A 104 -15.16 -1.51 -2.74
C LEU A 104 -16.02 -1.76 -3.99
N GLY A 105 -16.72 -0.74 -4.49
CA GLY A 105 -17.64 -0.89 -5.61
C GLY A 105 -18.94 -1.60 -5.24
N LEU A 106 -19.28 -1.63 -3.96
CA LEU A 106 -20.48 -2.26 -3.42
C LEU A 106 -21.48 -1.18 -2.97
N SER A 107 -22.76 -1.52 -3.00
CA SER A 107 -23.82 -0.62 -2.54
C SER A 107 -24.50 -1.19 -1.30
N PRO A 108 -24.88 -0.34 -0.33
CA PRO A 108 -25.76 -0.75 0.75
C PRO A 108 -27.10 -1.21 0.13
N GLN A 109 -27.50 -2.44 0.42
CA GLN A 109 -28.76 -2.99 -0.06
C GLN A 109 -29.43 -3.71 1.11
N SER A 110 -30.73 -3.49 1.28
CA SER A 110 -31.49 -4.12 2.36
C SER A 110 -31.39 -5.64 2.26
N GLY A 111 -30.95 -6.28 3.35
CA GLY A 111 -30.72 -7.72 3.40
C GLY A 111 -29.41 -8.20 2.75
N CYS A 112 -28.51 -7.30 2.37
CA CYS A 112 -27.19 -7.63 1.83
C CYS A 112 -26.09 -7.37 2.86
N ASN A 113 -25.51 -8.45 3.36
CA ASN A 113 -24.24 -8.43 4.08
C ASN A 113 -23.19 -9.11 3.22
N TYR A 114 -21.97 -8.59 3.21
CA TYR A 114 -20.87 -9.17 2.44
C TYR A 114 -19.87 -9.83 3.40
N ASP A 115 -19.22 -10.90 2.97
CA ASP A 115 -18.18 -11.53 3.78
C ASP A 115 -16.80 -11.19 3.22
N ALA A 116 -15.96 -10.58 4.05
CA ALA A 116 -14.57 -10.29 3.77
C ALA A 116 -13.68 -11.31 4.50
N ARG A 117 -13.08 -12.23 3.74
CA ARG A 117 -12.12 -13.22 4.24
C ARG A 117 -10.71 -12.71 4.13
N ASN A 118 -10.00 -12.60 5.24
CA ASN A 118 -8.57 -12.34 5.28
C ASN A 118 -7.83 -13.57 4.73
N LEU A 119 -7.12 -13.42 3.61
CA LEU A 119 -6.42 -14.50 2.94
C LEU A 119 -5.10 -14.91 3.63
N VAL A 120 -4.64 -14.13 4.61
CA VAL A 120 -3.44 -14.44 5.39
C VAL A 120 -3.81 -15.21 6.66
N THR A 121 -4.87 -14.81 7.36
CA THR A 121 -5.25 -15.39 8.67
C THR A 121 -6.44 -16.33 8.63
N ASP A 122 -7.16 -16.38 7.49
CA ASP A 122 -8.43 -17.11 7.33
C ASP A 122 -9.61 -16.55 8.17
N GLU A 123 -9.44 -15.41 8.80
CA GLU A 123 -10.51 -14.71 9.53
C GLU A 123 -11.57 -14.20 8.55
N VAL A 124 -12.85 -14.31 8.92
CA VAL A 124 -13.98 -13.80 8.13
C VAL A 124 -14.70 -12.72 8.90
N LEU A 125 -14.86 -11.56 8.26
CA LEU A 125 -15.60 -10.41 8.75
C LEU A 125 -16.86 -10.22 7.91
N THR A 126 -18.02 -10.11 8.56
CA THR A 126 -19.26 -9.71 7.88
C THR A 126 -19.36 -8.19 7.87
N ILE A 127 -19.54 -7.60 6.69
CA ILE A 127 -19.58 -6.15 6.45
C ILE A 127 -20.93 -5.69 5.90
N ASP A 128 -21.43 -4.60 6.46
CA ASP A 128 -22.69 -3.95 6.04
C ASP A 128 -22.48 -2.50 5.53
N SER A 129 -21.33 -1.90 5.84
CA SER A 129 -21.05 -0.48 5.59
C SER A 129 -19.58 -0.21 5.24
N ALA A 130 -18.63 -0.77 6.00
CA ALA A 130 -17.21 -0.65 5.77
C ALA A 130 -16.43 -1.84 6.35
N ILE A 131 -15.22 -2.05 5.85
CA ILE A 131 -14.21 -2.89 6.50
C ILE A 131 -13.31 -1.95 7.32
N GLU A 132 -13.23 -2.18 8.63
CA GLU A 132 -12.20 -1.57 9.47
C GLU A 132 -10.94 -2.44 9.44
N ILE A 133 -9.81 -1.81 9.13
CA ILE A 133 -8.54 -2.49 8.96
C ILE A 133 -7.50 -1.80 9.84
N GLN A 134 -7.08 -2.49 10.89
CA GLN A 134 -5.86 -2.16 11.60
C GLN A 134 -4.67 -2.82 10.89
N LEU A 135 -3.71 -2.02 10.43
CA LEU A 135 -2.46 -2.47 9.83
C LEU A 135 -1.30 -2.12 10.74
N ASP A 136 -0.63 -3.15 11.25
CA ASP A 136 0.67 -2.99 11.90
C ASP A 136 1.74 -2.60 10.87
N SER A 137 2.81 -1.95 11.33
CA SER A 137 3.95 -1.61 10.46
C SER A 137 4.42 -2.83 9.67
N HIS A 138 4.71 -2.62 8.39
CA HIS A 138 5.25 -3.65 7.48
C HIS A 138 4.31 -4.83 7.17
N VAL A 139 3.07 -4.80 7.67
CA VAL A 139 2.07 -5.84 7.39
C VAL A 139 1.19 -5.41 6.23
N ALA A 140 0.91 -6.36 5.33
CA ALA A 140 -0.16 -6.26 4.35
C ALA A 140 -1.28 -7.22 4.73
N LYS A 141 -2.53 -6.75 4.64
CA LYS A 141 -3.72 -7.60 4.75
C LYS A 141 -4.37 -7.70 3.38
N VAL A 142 -4.67 -8.92 2.96
CA VAL A 142 -5.32 -9.20 1.67
C VAL A 142 -6.67 -9.82 1.97
N TYR A 143 -7.74 -9.20 1.45
CA TYR A 143 -9.10 -9.68 1.66
C TYR A 143 -9.70 -10.18 0.34
N ARG A 144 -10.42 -11.30 0.41
CA ARG A 144 -11.38 -11.70 -0.63
C ARG A 144 -12.78 -11.35 -0.14
N ILE A 145 -13.52 -10.58 -0.93
CA ILE A 145 -14.92 -10.26 -0.65
C ILE A 145 -15.81 -11.19 -1.46
N ALA A 146 -16.65 -11.96 -0.79
CA ALA A 146 -17.65 -12.81 -1.43
C ALA A 146 -18.97 -12.07 -1.59
N LEU A 147 -19.51 -12.07 -2.81
CA LEU A 147 -20.82 -11.48 -3.08
C LEU A 147 -21.93 -12.52 -2.85
N PRO A 148 -22.93 -12.23 -1.99
CA PRO A 148 -24.12 -13.05 -1.90
C PRO A 148 -24.82 -13.16 -3.26
N LYS A 149 -25.47 -14.30 -3.53
CA LYS A 149 -26.21 -14.53 -4.79
C LYS A 149 -27.30 -13.48 -5.06
N SER A 150 -27.86 -12.86 -4.02
CA SER A 150 -28.87 -11.81 -4.10
C SER A 150 -28.29 -10.40 -4.27
N CYS A 151 -26.97 -10.24 -4.12
CA CYS A 151 -26.28 -8.95 -3.97
C CYS A 151 -25.06 -8.90 -4.90
N THR A 152 -25.29 -9.04 -6.20
CA THR A 152 -24.23 -9.16 -7.23
C THR A 152 -23.92 -7.83 -7.93
N LYS A 153 -24.62 -6.76 -7.59
CA LYS A 153 -24.45 -5.47 -8.25
C LYS A 153 -23.16 -4.80 -7.76
N THR A 154 -22.22 -4.63 -8.67
CA THR A 154 -20.98 -3.90 -8.43
C THR A 154 -20.93 -2.65 -9.30
N THR A 155 -20.36 -1.57 -8.75
CA THR A 155 -20.01 -0.35 -9.47
C THR A 155 -18.49 -0.25 -9.50
N SER A 156 -17.89 -0.13 -10.67
CA SER A 156 -16.43 0.05 -10.75
C SER A 156 -16.04 1.35 -10.05
N THR A 157 -15.00 1.30 -9.23
CA THR A 157 -14.41 2.47 -8.57
C THR A 157 -12.92 2.52 -8.82
N GLY A 158 -12.37 3.73 -8.84
CA GLY A 158 -10.93 3.92 -8.96
C GLY A 158 -10.50 5.38 -8.98
N MET A 159 -9.19 5.57 -8.82
CA MET A 159 -8.55 6.87 -9.06
C MET A 159 -8.21 7.01 -10.54
N VAL A 160 -8.29 8.24 -11.04
CA VAL A 160 -7.84 8.59 -12.40
C VAL A 160 -6.53 9.34 -12.30
N PHE A 161 -5.50 8.82 -12.97
CA PHE A 161 -4.15 9.36 -12.94
C PHE A 161 -3.82 10.06 -14.26
N ASN A 162 -3.21 11.24 -14.16
CA ASN A 162 -2.50 11.83 -15.29
C ASN A 162 -1.11 11.20 -15.37
N THR A 163 -0.88 10.33 -16.36
CA THR A 163 0.39 9.58 -16.48
C THR A 163 1.62 10.49 -16.58
N PRO A 164 1.63 11.59 -17.38
CA PRO A 164 2.79 12.48 -17.44
C PRO A 164 3.13 13.19 -16.13
N SER A 165 2.14 13.69 -15.38
CA SER A 165 2.38 14.47 -14.16
C SER A 165 2.42 13.63 -12.88
N GLY A 166 1.88 12.42 -12.91
CA GLY A 166 1.69 11.58 -11.72
C GLY A 166 0.63 12.13 -10.75
N LEU A 167 -0.15 13.12 -11.16
CA LEU A 167 -1.20 13.74 -10.35
C LEU A 167 -2.52 12.99 -10.51
N CYS A 168 -3.34 13.06 -9.46
CA CYS A 168 -4.66 12.46 -9.40
C CYS A 168 -5.74 13.47 -9.74
N MET A 169 -6.70 13.03 -10.56
CA MET A 169 -7.90 13.79 -10.89
C MET A 169 -8.78 13.91 -9.64
N THR A 170 -9.02 15.15 -9.22
CA THR A 170 -9.63 15.50 -7.94
C THR A 170 -10.85 16.38 -8.16
N ALA A 171 -11.99 15.96 -7.62
CA ALA A 171 -13.20 16.75 -7.60
C ALA A 171 -13.06 17.95 -6.63
N SER A 172 -13.49 19.11 -7.09
CA SER A 172 -13.75 20.30 -6.27
C SER A 172 -15.26 20.50 -6.14
N THR A 173 -15.70 21.64 -5.61
CA THR A 173 -17.13 21.97 -5.46
C THR A 173 -17.84 22.13 -6.82
N VAL A 174 -17.13 22.56 -7.86
CA VAL A 174 -17.72 22.86 -9.19
C VAL A 174 -16.84 22.43 -10.37
N SER A 175 -15.61 21.99 -10.13
CA SER A 175 -14.63 21.68 -11.18
C SER A 175 -13.78 20.47 -10.83
N VAL A 176 -12.91 20.08 -11.75
CA VAL A 176 -11.90 19.04 -11.55
C VAL A 176 -10.51 19.64 -11.67
N ILE A 177 -9.63 19.25 -10.75
CA ILE A 177 -8.22 19.67 -10.73
C ILE A 177 -7.30 18.45 -10.65
N PHE A 178 -6.04 18.60 -11.05
CA PHE A 178 -5.01 17.58 -10.86
C PHE A 178 -4.06 17.99 -9.74
N GLU A 179 -4.00 17.17 -8.68
CA GLU A 179 -3.17 17.42 -7.50
C GLU A 179 -2.45 16.15 -7.02
N LYS A 180 -1.63 16.27 -5.97
CA LYS A 180 -0.91 15.14 -5.41
C LYS A 180 -1.90 14.07 -4.95
N CYS A 181 -1.63 12.82 -5.34
CA CYS A 181 -2.46 11.69 -4.94
C CYS A 181 -2.45 11.51 -3.42
N SER A 182 -3.63 11.62 -2.82
CA SER A 182 -3.93 11.50 -1.39
C SER A 182 -4.89 10.34 -1.10
N ALA A 183 -5.49 9.74 -2.13
CA ALA A 183 -6.51 8.71 -2.01
C ALA A 183 -7.75 9.17 -1.22
N SER A 184 -8.05 10.48 -1.21
CA SER A 184 -9.28 11.04 -0.64
C SER A 184 -10.51 10.65 -1.48
N ASP A 185 -11.72 10.78 -0.90
CA ASP A 185 -12.97 10.52 -1.65
C ASP A 185 -13.20 11.51 -2.81
N PHE A 186 -12.50 12.64 -2.83
CA PHE A 186 -12.49 13.56 -3.98
C PHE A 186 -11.67 13.03 -5.15
N GLN A 187 -10.75 12.09 -4.91
CA GLN A 187 -9.87 11.49 -5.92
C GLN A 187 -10.35 10.12 -6.41
N PHE A 188 -11.33 9.53 -5.73
CA PHE A 188 -11.96 8.28 -6.15
C PHE A 188 -13.25 8.54 -6.92
N TRP A 189 -13.44 7.80 -8.00
CA TRP A 189 -14.55 7.99 -8.92
C TRP A 189 -15.32 6.68 -9.10
N HIS A 190 -16.64 6.74 -8.95
CA HIS A 190 -17.54 5.73 -9.50
C HIS A 190 -17.51 5.81 -11.02
N VAL A 191 -17.41 4.66 -11.68
CA VAL A 191 -17.40 4.52 -13.13
C VAL A 191 -18.57 3.63 -13.53
N ALA A 192 -19.59 4.25 -14.14
CA ALA A 192 -20.76 3.56 -14.63
C ALA A 192 -20.68 3.37 -16.14
N ALA A 193 -20.76 2.12 -16.61
CA ALA A 193 -20.91 1.82 -18.03
C ALA A 193 -22.29 2.33 -18.53
N THR A 194 -22.31 2.89 -19.73
CA THR A 194 -23.55 3.43 -20.32
C THR A 194 -24.30 2.42 -21.21
N GLY A 195 -23.78 1.20 -21.34
CA GLY A 195 -24.28 0.17 -22.25
C GLY A 195 -23.55 0.12 -23.59
N GLU A 196 -22.84 1.18 -23.97
CA GLU A 196 -21.89 1.18 -25.08
C GLU A 196 -20.48 0.81 -24.58
N ALA A 197 -19.76 -0.01 -25.35
CA ALA A 197 -18.53 -0.67 -24.90
C ALA A 197 -17.42 0.29 -24.44
N THR A 198 -17.32 1.48 -25.03
CA THR A 198 -16.28 2.48 -24.72
C THR A 198 -16.79 3.66 -23.91
N LYS A 199 -18.08 3.73 -23.62
CA LYS A 199 -18.70 4.92 -23.03
C LYS A 199 -18.99 4.74 -21.55
N LEU A 200 -18.50 5.68 -20.75
CA LEU A 200 -18.64 5.68 -19.31
C LEU A 200 -19.14 7.02 -18.78
N LYS A 201 -19.73 6.99 -17.58
CA LYS A 201 -20.08 8.15 -16.77
C LYS A 201 -19.32 8.06 -15.46
N MET A 202 -18.87 9.21 -14.95
CA MET A 202 -18.08 9.27 -13.73
C MET A 202 -18.69 10.22 -12.72
N SER A 203 -18.68 9.81 -11.44
CA SER A 203 -18.99 10.69 -10.30
C SER A 203 -17.97 10.48 -9.19
N PRO A 204 -17.57 11.55 -8.48
CA PRO A 204 -16.64 11.39 -7.37
C PRO A 204 -17.34 10.69 -6.18
N LEU A 205 -16.57 9.97 -5.36
CA LEU A 205 -17.11 9.38 -4.13
C LEU A 205 -17.53 10.45 -3.11
N SER A 206 -16.88 11.62 -3.14
CA SER A 206 -17.19 12.75 -2.26
C SER A 206 -18.59 13.33 -2.49
N ASP A 207 -19.13 13.23 -3.71
CA ASP A 207 -20.48 13.67 -4.05
C ASP A 207 -21.02 12.90 -5.26
N ALA A 208 -21.82 11.87 -4.98
CA ALA A 208 -22.43 11.06 -6.02
C ALA A 208 -23.57 11.78 -6.79
N SER A 209 -23.98 12.99 -6.36
CA SER A 209 -25.06 13.77 -7.01
C SER A 209 -24.58 14.58 -8.23
N VAL A 210 -23.26 14.68 -8.41
CA VAL A 210 -22.62 15.33 -9.57
C VAL A 210 -21.89 14.31 -10.42
N CYS A 211 -21.61 14.69 -11.66
CA CYS A 211 -20.87 13.90 -12.62
C CYS A 211 -19.85 14.75 -13.37
N LEU A 212 -18.81 14.08 -13.87
CA LEU A 212 -17.81 14.68 -14.75
C LEU A 212 -18.48 15.12 -16.04
N ALA A 213 -18.38 16.41 -16.36
CA ALA A 213 -19.04 17.02 -17.49
C ALA A 213 -18.07 17.88 -18.33
N ALA A 214 -18.22 17.82 -19.64
CA ALA A 214 -17.56 18.73 -20.56
C ALA A 214 -18.15 20.14 -20.37
N GLY A 215 -17.30 21.10 -20.02
CA GLY A 215 -17.59 22.53 -19.94
C GLY A 215 -16.44 23.34 -20.56
N ASP A 216 -16.50 24.68 -20.48
CA ASP A 216 -15.41 25.57 -20.94
C ASP A 216 -14.12 25.41 -20.12
N GLU A 217 -14.24 24.89 -18.89
CA GLU A 217 -13.20 24.31 -18.05
C GLU A 217 -13.67 22.91 -17.61
N ASP A 218 -12.77 21.94 -17.40
CA ASP A 218 -13.13 20.59 -16.93
C ASP A 218 -14.00 20.66 -15.67
N SER A 219 -15.31 20.42 -15.83
CA SER A 219 -16.34 20.85 -14.88
C SER A 219 -17.07 19.67 -14.23
N LEU A 220 -17.65 19.93 -13.07
CA LEU A 220 -18.63 19.04 -12.45
C LEU A 220 -20.02 19.61 -12.67
N ALA A 221 -20.93 18.78 -13.16
CA ALA A 221 -22.34 19.15 -13.34
C ALA A 221 -23.24 18.18 -12.58
N LYS A 222 -24.39 18.68 -12.12
CA LYS A 222 -25.46 17.79 -11.62
C LYS A 222 -25.85 16.80 -12.70
N TRP A 223 -26.24 15.59 -12.31
CA TRP A 223 -26.82 14.63 -13.24
C TRP A 223 -28.06 15.21 -13.93
N GLN A 224 -27.88 15.72 -15.14
CA GLN A 224 -28.94 16.14 -16.03
C GLN A 224 -28.79 15.34 -17.32
N GLY A 225 -29.90 14.78 -17.81
CA GLY A 225 -29.88 14.05 -19.09
C GLY A 225 -29.50 15.01 -20.21
N GLY A 226 -28.28 14.89 -20.72
CA GLY A 226 -27.74 15.80 -21.73
C GLY A 226 -26.42 15.30 -22.34
N THR A 227 -26.01 15.94 -23.43
CA THR A 227 -24.71 15.73 -24.09
C THR A 227 -23.57 16.29 -23.21
N GLY A 228 -22.42 15.62 -23.16
CA GLY A 228 -21.22 16.13 -22.46
C GLY A 228 -20.89 15.46 -21.12
N ILE A 229 -21.72 14.56 -20.60
CA ILE A 229 -21.44 13.79 -19.37
C ILE A 229 -20.95 12.36 -19.63
N THR A 230 -20.73 12.02 -20.90
CA THR A 230 -20.36 10.68 -21.34
C THR A 230 -18.96 10.73 -21.96
N TRP A 231 -18.08 9.89 -21.45
CA TRP A 231 -16.66 9.89 -21.78
C TRP A 231 -16.28 8.62 -22.53
N ASP A 232 -15.39 8.74 -23.50
CA ASP A 232 -14.84 7.61 -24.24
C ASP A 232 -13.49 7.20 -23.64
N HIS A 233 -13.24 5.90 -23.53
CA HIS A 233 -11.94 5.37 -23.13
C HIS A 233 -11.36 4.50 -24.25
N LYS A 234 -10.14 4.82 -24.67
CA LYS A 234 -9.49 4.16 -25.82
C LYS A 234 -8.94 2.76 -25.52
N TYR A 235 -8.68 2.46 -24.26
CA TYR A 235 -8.16 1.17 -23.78
C TYR A 235 -9.04 0.70 -22.65
N ARG A 236 -9.32 -0.60 -22.55
CA ARG A 236 -10.10 -1.17 -21.43
C ARG A 236 -9.56 -0.60 -20.13
N VAL A 237 -10.43 0.00 -19.31
CA VAL A 237 -10.05 0.40 -17.96
C VAL A 237 -9.66 -0.88 -17.22
N ILE A 238 -8.36 -1.10 -17.04
CA ILE A 238 -7.87 -2.15 -16.15
C ILE A 238 -8.03 -1.58 -14.74
N CYS A 239 -9.23 -1.74 -14.17
CA CYS A 239 -9.40 -1.67 -12.72
C CYS A 239 -8.62 -2.86 -12.14
N ALA A 240 -7.71 -2.60 -11.21
CA ALA A 240 -6.87 -3.61 -10.59
C ALA A 240 -7.72 -4.73 -9.93
N ALA A 241 -7.47 -5.96 -10.39
CA ALA A 241 -7.69 -7.26 -9.75
C ALA A 241 -9.03 -7.52 -9.01
N LEU A 242 -10.07 -7.84 -9.77
CA LEU A 242 -10.93 -8.98 -9.40
C LEU A 242 -10.57 -10.14 -10.31
N LEU A 243 -9.71 -11.04 -9.82
CA LEU A 243 -9.49 -12.33 -10.46
C LEU A 243 -10.77 -13.15 -10.26
N GLY A 244 -11.66 -13.09 -11.24
CA GLY A 244 -12.72 -14.07 -11.43
C GLY A 244 -12.19 -15.15 -12.35
N ASP A 245 -11.91 -16.33 -11.80
CA ASP A 245 -11.91 -17.56 -12.58
C ASP A 245 -13.25 -18.27 -12.40
N SER A 246 -13.75 -18.75 -13.52
CA SER A 246 -14.98 -19.52 -13.78
C SER A 246 -15.16 -20.75 -12.90
#